data_AF-A0A401W4G1-F1
#
_entry.id   AF-A0A401W4G1-F1
#
_cell.length_a   1.000
_cell.length_b   1.000
_cell.length_c   1.000
_cell.angle_alpha   90.00
_cell.angle_beta   90.00
_cell.angle_gamma   90.00
#
_symmetry.space_group_name_H-M   'P 1'
#
loop_
_entity.id
_entity.type
_entity.pdbx_description
1 polymer ?
#
loop_
_entity_poly.entity_id
_entity_poly.type
_entity_poly.pdbx_seq_one_letter_code
_entity_poly.pdbx_strand_id
1 'polypeptide(L)'
;MTRATGRAPSGPPQPSPRRYNAVLRLYDAPLHRDWAFWLTVGLAVLEAVSVLTYPGSPSGLPRWLDTLLAVLIFTLLFGVVPAWIRLGVRRWRWRRRQSSPKPPPGATPTPTSAPRTAPPAHADEVPHTTPPPHATTQPRRPPPPPPHGPAHPESAYPPSPDPLAAARRAFPHPVARTVHEMQRAHTAKDRHEALLEAGETLAATVAVTAAGLLTAHGTGERNLAELRTALAGTGTTFGTWTVWLHHLCKVARERTDVVPGLAEALRDDAEMAARPDDPGLAQFLDRLKGERNRTSHGDKPRTQEEAALRVAEHRLTLEQALTSAQFLTGLPWLLTVSCAYQRRTGTFEVVADHLMGDHPDFDRLTFSCPAPVADDTVYVLSPAGPVALSPFVASLYCAQCGRREICHANNAGRRNRPAAYKSFGRGHVIPYPELDEEIAALPGPRPSPRPGRRTP
;
A
#
# COMPACT_ATOMS: atom_id res chain seq x y z
N MET A 1 30.25 -31.24 40.48
CA MET A 1 29.20 -30.22 40.74
C MET A 1 28.23 -30.21 39.58
N THR A 2 27.02 -30.68 39.85
CA THR A 2 25.93 -30.99 38.93
C THR A 2 25.27 -29.71 38.39
N ARG A 3 25.20 -29.57 37.07
CA ARG A 3 24.59 -28.42 36.39
C ARG A 3 23.08 -28.66 36.25
N ALA A 4 22.29 -27.98 37.08
CA ALA A 4 20.83 -28.04 37.02
C ALA A 4 20.32 -27.26 35.79
N THR A 5 19.75 -27.97 34.83
CA THR A 5 18.99 -27.41 33.71
C THR A 5 17.54 -27.18 34.15
N GLY A 6 17.26 -25.98 34.65
CA GLY A 6 15.91 -25.54 34.96
C GLY A 6 15.09 -25.39 33.68
N ARG A 7 14.15 -26.31 33.45
CA ARG A 7 13.17 -26.25 32.36
C ARG A 7 12.04 -25.30 32.78
N ALA A 8 11.89 -24.17 32.08
CA ALA A 8 10.83 -23.20 32.34
C ALA A 8 9.43 -23.84 32.13
N PRO A 9 8.43 -23.49 32.95
CA PRO A 9 7.07 -24.02 32.82
C PRO A 9 6.42 -23.52 31.53
N SER A 10 5.80 -24.44 30.80
CA SER A 10 4.98 -24.13 29.63
C SER A 10 3.81 -23.24 30.04
N GLY A 11 3.79 -22.00 29.56
CA GLY A 11 2.66 -21.09 29.73
C GLY A 11 1.37 -21.66 29.13
N PRO A 12 0.20 -21.13 29.54
CA PRO A 12 -1.09 -21.60 29.08
C PRO A 12 -1.20 -21.49 27.54
N PRO A 13 -1.88 -22.45 26.88
CA PRO A 13 -1.99 -22.46 25.43
C PRO A 13 -2.63 -21.14 24.96
N GLN A 14 -1.93 -20.44 24.05
CA GLN A 14 -2.45 -19.21 23.45
C GLN A 14 -3.81 -19.49 22.79
N PRO A 15 -4.82 -18.62 23.00
CA PRO A 15 -6.12 -18.79 22.38
C PRO A 15 -5.97 -18.81 20.87
N SER A 16 -6.49 -19.85 20.23
CA SER A 16 -6.41 -20.01 18.78
C SER A 16 -6.95 -18.77 18.08
N PRO A 17 -6.26 -18.21 17.07
CA PRO A 17 -6.68 -16.99 16.41
C PRO A 17 -8.06 -17.16 15.80
N ARG A 18 -9.00 -16.29 16.18
CA ARG A 18 -10.32 -16.17 15.53
C ARG A 18 -10.09 -15.83 14.06
N ARG A 19 -10.14 -16.84 13.19
CA ARG A 19 -10.09 -16.67 11.73
C ARG A 19 -11.41 -16.06 11.26
N TYR A 20 -11.38 -14.78 10.90
CA TYR A 20 -12.50 -14.12 10.23
C TYR A 20 -12.58 -14.60 8.77
N ASN A 21 -13.72 -15.15 8.37
CA ASN A 21 -13.97 -15.52 6.98
C ASN A 21 -14.23 -14.24 6.17
N ALA A 22 -13.29 -13.89 5.29
CA ALA A 22 -13.31 -12.65 4.51
C ALA A 22 -14.35 -12.61 3.38
N VAL A 23 -14.94 -13.73 2.98
CA VAL A 23 -15.72 -13.78 1.73
C VAL A 23 -17.22 -13.60 1.92
N LEU A 24 -17.74 -13.76 3.14
CA LEU A 24 -19.15 -13.48 3.46
C LEU A 24 -19.23 -12.95 4.89
N ARG A 25 -19.07 -11.64 5.07
CA ARG A 25 -19.25 -10.87 6.33
C ARG A 25 -20.67 -10.96 6.92
N LEU A 26 -21.42 -12.01 6.65
CA LEU A 26 -22.87 -12.00 6.78
C LEU A 26 -23.37 -12.15 8.22
N TYR A 27 -22.55 -12.60 9.20
CA TYR A 27 -23.06 -12.84 10.57
C TYR A 27 -22.08 -12.58 11.73
N ASP A 28 -20.96 -11.88 11.52
CA ASP A 28 -20.17 -11.33 12.64
C ASP A 28 -20.47 -9.83 12.88
N ALA A 29 -21.30 -9.23 12.03
CA ALA A 29 -21.81 -7.89 12.24
C ALA A 29 -22.99 -7.94 13.22
N PRO A 30 -23.10 -7.01 14.18
CA PRO A 30 -24.26 -6.95 15.06
C PRO A 30 -25.55 -6.86 14.22
N LEU A 31 -26.66 -7.47 14.67
CA LEU A 31 -27.93 -7.65 13.92
C LEU A 31 -28.36 -6.44 13.08
N HIS A 32 -28.16 -5.22 13.57
CA HIS A 32 -28.46 -3.97 12.86
C HIS A 32 -27.58 -3.67 11.63
N ARG A 33 -26.55 -4.46 11.35
CA ARG A 33 -25.61 -4.31 10.23
C ARG A 33 -25.69 -5.46 9.22
N ASP A 34 -26.53 -6.45 9.46
CA ASP A 34 -26.76 -7.53 8.51
C ASP A 34 -27.83 -7.12 7.49
N TRP A 35 -27.45 -7.02 6.21
CA TRP A 35 -28.37 -6.65 5.15
C TRP A 35 -29.41 -7.76 4.88
N ALA A 36 -29.10 -9.02 5.17
CA ALA A 36 -30.06 -10.12 5.01
C ALA A 36 -31.17 -10.05 6.07
N PHE A 37 -30.83 -9.65 7.29
CA PHE A 37 -31.80 -9.34 8.33
C PHE A 37 -32.74 -8.21 7.89
N TRP A 38 -32.19 -7.08 7.44
CA TRP A 38 -33.00 -5.93 7.00
C TRP A 38 -33.82 -6.22 5.74
N LEU A 39 -33.32 -7.06 4.82
CA LEU A 39 -34.09 -7.53 3.68
C LEU A 39 -35.30 -8.36 4.14
N THR A 40 -35.12 -9.24 5.13
CA THR A 40 -36.21 -10.06 5.69
C THR A 40 -37.26 -9.19 6.38
N VAL A 41 -36.83 -8.21 7.17
CA VAL A 41 -37.73 -7.22 7.78
C VAL A 41 -38.46 -6.41 6.71
N GLY A 42 -37.77 -5.96 5.66
CA GLY A 42 -38.37 -5.23 4.55
C GLY A 42 -39.42 -6.03 3.79
N LEU A 43 -39.15 -7.32 3.53
CA LEU A 43 -40.13 -8.23 2.90
C LEU A 43 -41.35 -8.48 3.78
N ALA A 44 -41.16 -8.66 5.09
CA ALA A 44 -42.27 -8.84 6.03
C ALA A 44 -43.17 -7.59 6.12
N VAL A 45 -42.59 -6.38 6.09
CA VAL A 45 -43.35 -5.12 6.06
C VAL A 45 -44.09 -4.97 4.73
N LEU A 46 -43.44 -5.26 3.60
CA LEU A 46 -44.06 -5.19 2.28
C LEU A 46 -45.25 -6.14 2.14
N GLU A 47 -45.14 -7.34 2.72
CA GLU A 47 -46.21 -8.33 2.74
C GLU A 47 -47.39 -7.86 3.61
N ALA A 48 -47.12 -7.34 4.81
CA ALA A 48 -48.16 -6.78 5.68
C ALA A 48 -48.93 -5.63 5.00
N VAL A 49 -48.23 -4.74 4.29
CA VAL A 49 -48.84 -3.65 3.53
C VAL A 49 -49.66 -4.19 2.35
N SER A 50 -49.13 -5.18 1.62
CA SER A 50 -49.85 -5.82 0.50
C SER A 50 -51.18 -6.44 0.96
N VAL A 51 -51.20 -7.13 2.11
CA VAL A 51 -52.42 -7.75 2.64
C VAL A 51 -53.43 -6.70 3.12
N LEU A 52 -52.96 -5.59 3.70
CA LEU A 52 -53.83 -4.50 4.15
C LEU A 52 -54.45 -3.70 2.99
N THR A 53 -53.79 -3.66 1.83
CA THR A 53 -54.17 -2.79 0.70
C THR A 53 -54.93 -3.52 -0.41
N TYR A 54 -54.93 -4.85 -0.45
CA TYR A 54 -55.64 -5.61 -1.48
C TYR A 54 -57.12 -5.87 -1.10
N PRO A 55 -58.11 -5.31 -1.83
CA PRO A 55 -59.51 -5.64 -1.62
C PRO A 55 -59.81 -6.95 -2.34
N GLY A 56 -59.51 -8.09 -1.70
CA GLY A 56 -59.62 -9.40 -2.35
C GLY A 56 -60.16 -10.50 -1.44
N SER A 57 -61.29 -11.06 -1.89
CA SER A 57 -61.94 -12.34 -1.59
C SER A 57 -62.26 -12.71 -0.12
N PRO A 58 -63.49 -13.18 0.18
CA PRO A 58 -63.86 -13.66 1.50
C PRO A 58 -63.18 -15.00 1.80
N SER A 59 -61.99 -14.97 2.41
CA SER A 59 -61.49 -16.13 3.12
C SER A 59 -62.39 -16.39 4.34
N GLY A 60 -62.68 -17.65 4.66
CA GLY A 60 -63.53 -18.02 5.80
C GLY A 60 -62.91 -17.72 7.17
N LEU A 61 -61.73 -17.08 7.21
CA LEU A 61 -61.01 -16.70 8.41
C LEU A 61 -61.01 -15.17 8.57
N PRO A 62 -61.00 -14.65 9.82
CA PRO A 62 -60.79 -13.23 10.05
C PRO A 62 -59.48 -12.75 9.41
N ARG A 63 -59.52 -11.63 8.67
CA ARG A 63 -58.36 -11.09 7.92
C ARG A 63 -57.08 -10.95 8.76
N TRP A 64 -57.21 -10.61 10.04
CA TRP A 64 -56.06 -10.48 10.93
C TRP A 64 -55.35 -11.82 11.17
N LEU A 65 -56.09 -12.93 11.18
CA LEU A 65 -55.55 -14.27 11.38
C LEU A 65 -54.85 -14.76 10.12
N ASP A 66 -55.43 -14.50 8.95
CA ASP A 66 -54.84 -14.81 7.65
C ASP A 66 -53.49 -14.08 7.48
N THR A 67 -53.45 -12.81 7.88
CA THR A 67 -52.22 -11.98 7.87
C THR A 67 -51.15 -12.54 8.81
N LEU A 68 -51.54 -12.92 10.03
CA LEU A 68 -50.61 -13.45 11.03
C LEU A 68 -50.03 -14.79 10.56
N LEU A 69 -50.86 -15.63 9.94
CA LEU A 69 -50.44 -16.92 9.38
C LEU A 69 -49.46 -16.74 8.21
N ALA A 70 -49.74 -15.82 7.29
CA ALA A 70 -48.87 -15.49 6.17
C ALA A 70 -47.48 -15.02 6.66
N VAL A 71 -47.44 -14.04 7.56
CA VAL A 71 -46.18 -13.53 8.15
C VAL A 71 -45.39 -14.64 8.84
N LEU A 72 -46.06 -15.53 9.58
CA LEU A 72 -45.42 -16.64 10.28
C LEU A 72 -44.83 -17.66 9.30
N ILE A 73 -45.57 -18.00 8.24
CA ILE A 73 -45.11 -18.92 7.18
C ILE A 73 -43.91 -18.32 6.44
N PHE A 74 -43.96 -17.04 6.05
CA PHE A 74 -42.85 -16.38 5.36
C PHE A 74 -41.61 -16.25 6.24
N THR A 75 -41.78 -15.88 7.51
CA THR A 75 -40.66 -15.79 8.46
C THR A 75 -40.00 -17.16 8.67
N LEU A 76 -40.79 -18.23 8.73
CA LEU A 76 -40.29 -19.59 8.87
C LEU A 76 -39.54 -20.04 7.60
N LEU A 77 -40.16 -19.91 6.43
CA LEU A 77 -39.64 -20.39 5.15
C LEU A 77 -38.43 -19.61 4.64
N PHE A 78 -38.42 -18.29 4.83
CA PHE A 78 -37.38 -17.41 4.28
C PHE A 78 -36.39 -16.91 5.33
N GLY A 79 -36.75 -16.93 6.62
CA GLY A 79 -35.86 -16.57 7.72
C GLY A 79 -35.21 -17.80 8.38
N VAL A 80 -36.03 -18.60 9.08
CA VAL A 80 -35.55 -19.63 10.00
C VAL A 80 -34.93 -20.84 9.26
N VAL A 81 -35.64 -21.38 8.27
CA VAL A 81 -35.20 -22.58 7.54
C VAL A 81 -33.88 -22.37 6.79
N PRO A 82 -33.70 -21.27 6.01
CA PRO A 82 -32.44 -21.03 5.30
C PRO A 82 -31.27 -20.80 6.25
N ALA A 83 -31.50 -20.10 7.38
CA ALA A 83 -30.49 -19.91 8.42
C ALA A 83 -30.03 -21.25 9.02
N TRP A 84 -30.98 -22.16 9.28
CA TRP A 84 -30.70 -23.47 9.84
C TRP A 84 -29.92 -24.38 8.87
N ILE A 85 -30.34 -24.44 7.59
CA ILE A 85 -29.65 -25.18 6.53
C ILE A 85 -28.20 -24.69 6.40
N ARG A 86 -28.00 -23.37 6.41
CA ARG A 86 -26.66 -22.76 6.29
C ARG A 86 -25.76 -23.10 7.49
N LEU A 87 -26.31 -23.14 8.70
CA LEU A 87 -25.60 -23.56 9.91
C LEU A 87 -25.19 -25.05 9.83
N GLY A 88 -26.07 -25.89 9.29
CA GLY A 88 -25.80 -27.31 9.00
C GLY A 88 -24.62 -27.48 8.03
N VAL A 89 -24.65 -26.80 6.88
CA VAL A 89 -23.57 -26.84 5.88
C VAL A 89 -22.25 -26.34 6.47
N ARG A 90 -22.26 -25.31 7.33
CA ARG A 90 -21.07 -24.81 8.02
C ARG A 90 -20.48 -25.87 8.95
N ARG A 91 -21.30 -26.49 9.81
CA ARG A 91 -20.86 -27.56 10.71
C ARG A 91 -20.28 -28.73 9.94
N TRP A 92 -20.90 -29.10 8.81
CA TRP A 92 -20.43 -30.17 7.95
C TRP A 92 -19.07 -29.85 7.29
N ARG A 93 -18.92 -28.67 6.69
CA ARG A 93 -17.64 -28.23 6.08
C ARG A 93 -16.51 -28.13 7.10
N TRP A 94 -16.82 -27.68 8.32
CA TRP A 94 -15.84 -27.61 9.40
C TRP A 94 -15.38 -29.00 9.85
N ARG A 95 -16.29 -29.95 10.03
CA ARG A 95 -15.94 -31.36 10.33
C ARG A 95 -15.07 -31.97 9.24
N ARG A 96 -15.38 -31.73 7.95
CA ARG A 96 -14.54 -32.19 6.84
C ARG A 96 -13.12 -31.62 6.88
N ARG A 97 -12.96 -30.34 7.20
CA ARG A 97 -11.63 -29.69 7.30
C ARG A 97 -10.81 -30.17 8.50
N GLN A 98 -11.47 -30.56 9.59
CA GLN A 98 -10.79 -31.14 10.75
C GLN A 98 -10.43 -32.63 10.56
N SER A 99 -11.16 -33.32 9.68
CA SER A 99 -10.89 -34.72 9.36
C SER A 99 -9.78 -34.89 8.31
N SER A 100 -9.19 -33.79 7.80
CA SER A 100 -8.00 -33.89 6.94
C SER A 100 -6.83 -34.40 7.79
N PRO A 101 -6.24 -35.56 7.45
CA PRO A 101 -5.17 -36.15 8.22
C PRO A 101 -4.00 -35.17 8.30
N LYS A 102 -3.59 -34.86 9.53
CA LYS A 102 -2.40 -34.06 9.81
C LYS A 102 -1.20 -34.82 9.22
N PRO A 103 -0.35 -34.18 8.40
CA PRO A 103 0.85 -34.85 7.90
C PRO A 103 1.70 -35.33 9.09
N PRO A 104 2.29 -36.53 9.01
CA PRO A 104 3.06 -37.10 10.11
C PRO A 104 4.20 -36.15 10.49
N PRO A 105 4.44 -35.92 11.79
CA PRO A 105 5.54 -35.09 12.25
C PRO A 105 6.86 -35.81 11.91
N GLY A 106 7.54 -35.37 10.85
CA GLY A 106 8.83 -35.95 10.45
C GLY A 106 9.19 -35.84 8.96
N ALA A 107 8.28 -35.41 8.08
CA ALA A 107 8.63 -35.23 6.67
C ALA A 107 9.38 -33.91 6.44
N THR A 108 10.70 -33.95 6.56
CA THR A 108 11.61 -32.90 6.11
C THR A 108 11.48 -32.73 4.58
N PRO A 109 11.26 -31.52 4.04
CA PRO A 109 11.18 -31.33 2.60
C PRO A 109 12.55 -31.59 1.96
N THR A 110 12.63 -32.63 1.14
CA THR A 110 13.82 -32.98 0.36
C THR A 110 13.98 -31.97 -0.78
N PRO A 111 15.17 -31.39 -1.00
CA PRO A 111 15.40 -30.49 -2.13
C PRO A 111 15.36 -31.27 -3.45
N THR A 112 14.45 -30.87 -4.34
CA THR A 112 14.33 -31.41 -5.70
C THR A 112 15.57 -31.05 -6.52
N SER A 113 16.36 -32.07 -6.86
CA SER A 113 17.51 -32.02 -7.75
C SER A 113 17.09 -31.67 -9.18
N ALA A 114 17.79 -30.71 -9.80
CA ALA A 114 17.66 -30.40 -11.22
C ALA A 114 18.19 -31.55 -12.11
N PRO A 115 17.71 -31.69 -13.36
CA PRO A 115 18.15 -32.76 -14.26
C PRO A 115 19.55 -32.48 -14.82
N ARG A 116 20.41 -33.50 -14.76
CA ARG A 116 21.81 -33.50 -15.21
C ARG A 116 21.86 -33.98 -16.67
N THR A 117 22.35 -33.12 -17.56
CA THR A 117 22.58 -33.42 -18.99
C THR A 117 23.75 -34.38 -19.16
N ALA A 118 23.58 -35.42 -19.99
CA ALA A 118 24.58 -36.43 -20.31
C ALA A 118 25.63 -35.93 -21.34
N PRO A 119 26.85 -36.51 -21.38
CA PRO A 119 27.88 -36.21 -22.37
C PRO A 119 27.86 -37.18 -23.57
N PRO A 120 28.33 -36.80 -24.77
CA PRO A 120 28.63 -37.74 -25.84
C PRO A 120 30.14 -38.05 -25.92
N ALA A 121 30.44 -39.30 -26.31
CA ALA A 121 31.75 -39.83 -26.63
C ALA A 121 31.78 -40.37 -28.07
N HIS A 122 33.01 -40.57 -28.59
CA HIS A 122 33.46 -41.09 -29.89
C HIS A 122 33.65 -40.00 -30.97
N ALA A 123 34.86 -39.57 -31.38
CA ALA A 123 36.11 -40.23 -31.81
C ALA A 123 36.04 -40.83 -33.22
N ASP A 124 36.81 -40.23 -34.14
CA ASP A 124 37.53 -40.80 -35.30
C ASP A 124 38.40 -39.65 -35.88
N GLU A 125 39.73 -39.67 -35.74
CA GLU A 125 40.76 -40.33 -36.56
C GLU A 125 41.33 -39.38 -37.65
N VAL A 126 42.66 -39.20 -37.59
CA VAL A 126 43.50 -38.21 -38.30
C VAL A 126 44.02 -38.82 -39.62
N PRO A 127 44.40 -38.03 -40.64
CA PRO A 127 45.83 -37.98 -40.93
C PRO A 127 46.38 -36.59 -41.31
N HIS A 128 47.65 -36.41 -40.94
CA HIS A 128 48.53 -35.27 -41.20
C HIS A 128 48.80 -35.02 -42.69
N THR A 129 48.84 -33.74 -43.08
CA THR A 129 49.53 -33.29 -44.30
C THR A 129 50.32 -32.01 -44.04
N THR A 130 51.58 -32.07 -44.48
CA THR A 130 52.70 -31.11 -44.40
C THR A 130 52.43 -29.74 -45.05
N PRO A 131 53.05 -28.62 -44.60
CA PRO A 131 52.88 -27.30 -45.22
C PRO A 131 53.98 -26.96 -46.26
N PRO A 132 53.62 -26.25 -47.35
CA PRO A 132 54.58 -25.47 -48.15
C PRO A 132 54.16 -23.96 -48.24
N PRO A 133 54.98 -23.05 -48.80
CA PRO A 133 55.35 -21.79 -48.15
C PRO A 133 54.66 -20.53 -48.69
N HIS A 134 54.93 -19.43 -47.98
CA HIS A 134 54.65 -18.02 -48.26
C HIS A 134 54.41 -17.63 -49.73
N ALA A 135 53.26 -16.99 -49.98
CA ALA A 135 53.06 -16.11 -51.13
C ALA A 135 52.40 -14.80 -50.68
N THR A 136 53.17 -13.72 -50.80
CA THR A 136 52.83 -12.32 -50.59
C THR A 136 51.64 -11.90 -51.48
N THR A 137 50.53 -11.46 -50.89
CA THR A 137 49.44 -10.81 -51.64
C THR A 137 49.06 -9.48 -51.00
N GLN A 138 49.05 -8.45 -51.85
CA GLN A 138 48.89 -7.03 -51.55
C GLN A 138 47.53 -6.63 -50.93
N PRO A 139 47.44 -5.46 -50.26
CA PRO A 139 46.23 -5.00 -49.61
C PRO A 139 45.18 -4.52 -50.63
N ARG A 140 44.00 -5.14 -50.61
CA ARG A 140 42.83 -4.74 -51.40
C ARG A 140 42.08 -3.62 -50.69
N ARG A 141 41.97 -2.47 -51.36
CA ARG A 141 41.27 -1.25 -50.93
C ARG A 141 39.76 -1.51 -50.73
N PRO A 142 39.12 -1.04 -49.65
CA PRO A 142 37.67 -1.16 -49.47
C PRO A 142 36.89 -0.22 -50.42
N PRO A 143 35.70 -0.62 -50.90
CA PRO A 143 34.85 0.22 -51.75
C PRO A 143 34.21 1.37 -50.95
N PRO A 144 33.91 2.51 -51.60
CA PRO A 144 33.29 3.66 -50.94
C PRO A 144 31.82 3.39 -50.55
N PRO A 145 31.33 4.02 -49.46
CA PRO A 145 29.95 3.87 -49.02
C PRO A 145 28.94 4.55 -49.97
N PRO A 146 27.68 4.04 -50.03
CA PRO A 146 26.64 4.60 -50.88
C PRO A 146 26.19 6.00 -50.41
N PRO A 147 25.65 6.83 -51.34
CA PRO A 147 25.34 8.23 -51.07
C PRO A 147 24.18 8.39 -50.08
N HIS A 148 24.40 9.28 -49.11
CA HIS A 148 23.45 9.71 -48.10
C HIS A 148 22.18 10.29 -48.73
N GLY A 149 21.03 9.66 -48.48
CA GLY A 149 19.72 10.30 -48.58
C GLY A 149 19.54 11.34 -47.47
N PRO A 150 18.63 12.32 -47.64
CA PRO A 150 18.50 13.45 -46.73
C PRO A 150 18.13 12.98 -45.33
N ALA A 151 19.03 13.24 -44.38
CA ALA A 151 18.84 13.01 -42.97
C ALA A 151 17.64 13.84 -42.49
N HIS A 152 16.59 13.16 -42.02
CA HIS A 152 15.69 13.75 -41.05
C HIS A 152 16.52 14.24 -39.86
N PRO A 153 16.26 15.43 -39.29
CA PRO A 153 16.96 15.88 -38.09
C PRO A 153 16.58 14.93 -36.95
N GLU A 154 17.43 13.92 -36.76
CA GLU A 154 17.44 13.03 -35.62
C GLU A 154 17.73 13.92 -34.40
N SER A 155 16.69 14.15 -33.60
CA SER A 155 16.72 14.96 -32.39
C SER A 155 17.93 14.56 -31.53
N ALA A 156 18.91 15.45 -31.43
CA ALA A 156 20.15 15.26 -30.70
C ALA A 156 19.98 15.27 -29.16
N TYR A 157 18.76 15.06 -28.66
CA TYR A 157 18.47 14.92 -27.24
C TYR A 157 18.20 13.45 -26.92
N PRO A 158 18.92 12.85 -25.95
CA PRO A 158 18.51 11.55 -25.44
C PRO A 158 17.04 11.64 -25.01
N PRO A 159 16.21 10.61 -25.28
CA PRO A 159 14.83 10.62 -24.85
C PRO A 159 14.80 10.92 -23.35
N SER A 160 14.02 11.94 -22.97
CA SER A 160 13.78 12.26 -21.56
C SER A 160 13.44 10.94 -20.83
N PRO A 161 14.11 10.62 -19.71
CA PRO A 161 13.95 9.34 -19.07
C PRO A 161 12.47 9.10 -18.74
N ASP A 162 11.94 7.93 -19.12
CA ASP A 162 10.57 7.50 -18.79
C ASP A 162 10.30 7.74 -17.28
N PRO A 163 9.34 8.62 -16.92
CA PRO A 163 9.07 8.98 -15.53
C PRO A 163 8.76 7.77 -14.65
N LEU A 164 8.09 6.75 -15.20
CA LEU A 164 7.79 5.53 -14.44
C LEU A 164 9.07 4.74 -14.14
N ALA A 165 9.96 4.61 -15.12
CA ALA A 165 11.24 3.93 -14.95
C ALA A 165 12.18 4.71 -14.01
N ALA A 166 12.18 6.05 -14.08
CA ALA A 166 12.92 6.90 -13.16
C ALA A 166 12.42 6.73 -11.71
N ALA A 167 11.09 6.75 -11.51
CA ALA A 167 10.48 6.55 -10.21
C ALA A 167 10.85 5.20 -9.60
N ARG A 168 10.76 4.11 -10.38
CA ARG A 168 11.13 2.77 -9.91
C ARG A 168 12.56 2.63 -9.42
N ARG A 169 13.50 3.42 -9.94
CA ARG A 169 14.91 3.35 -9.56
C ARG A 169 15.25 4.23 -8.36
N ALA A 170 14.61 5.40 -8.26
CA ALA A 170 15.14 6.49 -7.43
C ALA A 170 14.16 7.05 -6.39
N PHE A 171 12.89 6.61 -6.37
CA PHE A 171 11.93 7.10 -5.37
C PHE A 171 11.97 6.25 -4.10
N PRO A 172 11.45 6.75 -2.96
CA PRO A 172 11.24 5.94 -1.78
C PRO A 172 10.50 4.64 -2.11
N HIS A 173 10.95 3.55 -1.49
CA HIS A 173 10.52 2.19 -1.81
C HIS A 173 8.99 2.02 -1.95
N PRO A 174 8.13 2.61 -1.09
CA PRO A 174 6.68 2.54 -1.27
C PRO A 174 6.20 2.97 -2.66
N VAL A 175 6.70 4.09 -3.17
CA VAL A 175 6.29 4.62 -4.49
C VAL A 175 6.90 3.78 -5.60
N ALA A 176 8.20 3.51 -5.53
CA ALA A 176 8.90 2.74 -6.55
C ALA A 176 8.25 1.34 -6.74
N ARG A 177 7.91 0.67 -5.62
CA ARG A 177 7.25 -0.63 -5.63
C ARG A 177 5.84 -0.57 -6.23
N THR A 178 5.01 0.42 -5.89
CA THR A 178 3.65 0.50 -6.44
C THR A 178 3.64 0.82 -7.94
N VAL A 179 4.59 1.62 -8.41
CA VAL A 179 4.83 1.83 -9.86
C VAL A 179 5.27 0.52 -10.53
N HIS A 180 6.16 -0.26 -9.91
CA HIS A 180 6.56 -1.56 -10.41
C HIS A 180 5.38 -2.55 -10.49
N GLU A 181 4.54 -2.61 -9.45
CA GLU A 181 3.34 -3.44 -9.41
C GLU A 181 2.35 -3.06 -10.52
N MET A 182 2.15 -1.75 -10.78
CA MET A 182 1.34 -1.27 -11.91
C MET A 182 1.89 -1.74 -13.26
N GLN A 183 3.20 -1.63 -13.48
CA GLN A 183 3.82 -2.04 -14.76
C GLN A 183 3.76 -3.56 -14.97
N ARG A 184 3.78 -4.35 -13.89
CA ARG A 184 3.69 -5.81 -13.95
C ARG A 184 2.26 -6.35 -13.98
N ALA A 185 1.26 -5.51 -13.76
CA ALA A 185 -0.13 -5.92 -13.79
C ALA A 185 -0.50 -6.53 -15.16
N HIS A 186 -1.03 -7.76 -15.10
CA HIS A 186 -1.32 -8.58 -16.27
C HIS A 186 -2.65 -8.23 -16.95
N THR A 187 -3.62 -7.72 -16.19
CA THR A 187 -4.92 -7.29 -16.72
C THR A 187 -5.06 -5.77 -16.66
N ALA A 188 -5.91 -5.21 -17.52
CA ALA A 188 -6.16 -3.77 -17.52
C ALA A 188 -6.85 -3.33 -16.22
N LYS A 189 -7.71 -4.19 -15.65
CA LYS A 189 -8.34 -3.95 -14.34
C LYS A 189 -7.33 -3.88 -13.21
N ASP A 190 -6.40 -4.83 -13.13
CA ASP A 190 -5.35 -4.82 -12.10
C ASP A 190 -4.43 -3.61 -12.27
N ARG A 191 -4.11 -3.26 -13.53
CA ARG A 191 -3.30 -2.08 -13.84
C ARG A 191 -3.99 -0.79 -13.44
N HIS A 192 -5.31 -0.70 -13.64
CA HIS A 192 -6.11 0.44 -13.21
C HIS A 192 -6.10 0.60 -11.68
N GLU A 193 -6.31 -0.50 -10.93
CA GLU A 193 -6.25 -0.46 -9.47
C GLU A 193 -4.85 -0.06 -8.97
N ALA A 194 -3.80 -0.66 -9.55
CA ALA A 194 -2.42 -0.37 -9.20
C ALA A 194 -1.99 1.07 -9.55
N LEU A 195 -2.52 1.66 -10.63
CA LEU A 195 -2.31 3.07 -10.97
C LEU A 195 -2.86 3.99 -9.88
N LEU A 196 -4.09 3.73 -9.41
CA LEU A 196 -4.70 4.50 -8.33
C LEU A 196 -3.97 4.31 -6.99
N GLU A 197 -3.50 3.09 -6.72
CA GLU A 197 -2.68 2.79 -5.54
C GLU A 197 -1.32 3.48 -5.57
N ALA A 198 -0.68 3.58 -6.74
CA ALA A 198 0.55 4.35 -6.93
C ALA A 198 0.31 5.85 -6.65
N GLY A 199 -0.81 6.41 -7.11
CA GLY A 199 -1.21 7.79 -6.79
C GLY A 199 -1.45 8.02 -5.30
N GLU A 200 -2.21 7.14 -4.64
CA GLU A 200 -2.47 7.21 -3.19
C GLU A 200 -1.17 7.08 -2.38
N THR A 201 -0.27 6.18 -2.81
CA THR A 201 1.03 5.94 -2.18
C THR A 201 1.98 7.11 -2.36
N LEU A 202 2.00 7.74 -3.54
CA LEU A 202 2.77 8.96 -3.79
C LEU A 202 2.31 10.10 -2.88
N ALA A 203 0.99 10.34 -2.80
CA ALA A 203 0.43 11.37 -1.93
C ALA A 203 0.80 11.14 -0.45
N ALA A 204 0.64 9.90 0.03
CA ALA A 204 1.00 9.53 1.39
C ALA A 204 2.50 9.69 1.65
N THR A 205 3.37 9.26 0.73
CA THR A 205 4.83 9.34 0.85
C THR A 205 5.32 10.79 0.93
N VAL A 206 4.80 11.66 0.05
CA VAL A 206 5.10 13.10 0.08
C VAL A 206 4.64 13.70 1.40
N ALA A 207 3.41 13.38 1.82
CA ALA A 207 2.84 13.95 3.04
C ALA A 207 3.62 13.53 4.30
N VAL A 208 3.92 12.25 4.49
CA VAL A 208 4.65 11.80 5.68
C VAL A 208 6.11 12.27 5.70
N THR A 209 6.74 12.42 4.53
CA THR A 209 8.10 13.01 4.43
C THR A 209 8.07 14.47 4.87
N ALA A 210 7.13 15.26 4.35
CA ALA A 210 6.97 16.65 4.74
C ALA A 210 6.62 16.78 6.24
N ALA A 211 5.76 15.92 6.77
CA ALA A 211 5.37 15.94 8.19
C ALA A 211 6.56 15.68 9.12
N GLY A 212 7.41 14.71 8.80
CA GLY A 212 8.64 14.43 9.56
C GLY A 212 9.60 15.62 9.57
N LEU A 213 9.84 16.22 8.40
CA LEU A 213 10.71 17.41 8.28
C LEU A 213 10.14 18.62 9.02
N LEU A 214 8.85 18.93 8.88
CA LEU A 214 8.21 20.03 9.63
C LEU A 214 8.33 19.83 11.14
N THR A 215 8.16 18.59 11.62
CA THR A 215 8.29 18.24 13.04
C THR A 215 9.72 18.47 13.53
N ALA A 216 10.73 18.00 12.79
CA ALA A 216 12.14 18.16 13.16
C ALA A 216 12.60 19.62 13.16
N HIS A 217 12.05 20.44 12.26
CA HIS A 217 12.36 21.87 12.17
C HIS A 217 11.48 22.76 13.08
N GLY A 218 10.55 22.18 13.85
CA GLY A 218 9.67 22.93 14.74
C GLY A 218 8.81 23.96 14.01
N THR A 219 8.36 23.66 12.80
CA THR A 219 7.58 24.57 11.95
C THR A 219 6.26 23.93 11.51
N GLY A 220 5.35 24.71 10.94
CA GLY A 220 4.08 24.20 10.42
C GLY A 220 3.14 23.65 11.51
N GLU A 221 3.18 24.20 12.72
CA GLU A 221 2.37 23.73 13.86
C GLU A 221 0.88 23.57 13.52
N ARG A 222 0.32 24.54 12.79
CA ARG A 222 -1.07 24.49 12.34
C ARG A 222 -1.31 23.29 11.41
N ASN A 223 -0.43 23.06 10.45
CA ASN A 223 -0.52 21.93 9.53
C ASN A 223 -0.38 20.60 10.27
N LEU A 224 0.55 20.49 11.22
CA LEU A 224 0.71 19.29 12.05
C LEU A 224 -0.52 19.06 12.96
N ALA A 225 -1.14 20.12 13.49
CA ALA A 225 -2.37 20.02 14.27
C ALA A 225 -3.57 19.55 13.43
N GLU A 226 -3.67 20.00 12.18
CA GLU A 226 -4.66 19.54 11.21
C GLU A 226 -4.45 18.06 10.85
N LEU A 227 -3.21 17.65 10.59
CA LEU A 227 -2.87 16.25 10.34
C LEU A 227 -3.20 15.35 11.54
N ARG A 228 -2.86 15.79 12.75
CA ARG A 228 -3.22 15.09 13.99
C ARG A 228 -4.74 14.92 14.12
N THR A 229 -5.51 15.96 13.78
CA THR A 229 -6.98 15.89 13.79
C THR A 229 -7.50 14.85 12.78
N ALA A 230 -6.91 14.81 11.60
CA ALA A 230 -7.25 13.83 10.57
C ALA A 230 -6.89 12.38 10.98
N LEU A 231 -5.71 12.19 11.57
CA LEU A 231 -5.27 10.90 12.11
C LEU A 231 -6.13 10.44 13.29
N ALA A 232 -6.56 11.37 14.15
CA ALA A 232 -7.54 11.09 15.19
C ALA A 232 -8.94 10.77 14.63
N GLY A 233 -9.16 10.92 13.32
CA GLY A 233 -10.38 10.73 12.55
C GLY A 233 -10.82 9.27 12.30
N THR A 234 -11.33 9.01 11.10
CA THR A 234 -11.73 7.67 10.62
C THR A 234 -10.56 6.84 10.07
N GLY A 235 -9.38 7.46 10.02
CA GLY A 235 -8.18 6.95 9.37
C GLY A 235 -7.83 7.74 8.12
N THR A 236 -6.58 7.63 7.69
CA THR A 236 -6.06 8.32 6.51
C THR A 236 -6.54 7.65 5.24
N THR A 237 -6.88 8.49 4.27
CA THR A 237 -7.36 8.11 2.94
C THR A 237 -6.58 8.93 1.91
N PHE A 238 -6.73 8.60 0.62
CA PHE A 238 -6.18 9.43 -0.44
C PHE A 238 -6.56 10.91 -0.27
N GLY A 239 -7.85 11.19 0.02
CA GLY A 239 -8.30 12.56 0.26
C GLY A 239 -7.70 13.24 1.50
N THR A 240 -7.37 12.48 2.54
CA THR A 240 -6.67 13.02 3.72
C THR A 240 -5.32 13.61 3.33
N TRP A 241 -4.56 12.88 2.51
CA TRP A 241 -3.23 13.30 2.08
C TRP A 241 -3.29 14.49 1.13
N THR A 242 -4.15 14.47 0.11
CA THR A 242 -4.17 15.58 -0.86
C THR A 242 -4.70 16.88 -0.26
N VAL A 243 -5.72 16.83 0.62
CA VAL A 243 -6.19 18.02 1.35
C VAL A 243 -5.08 18.61 2.22
N TRP A 244 -4.32 17.76 2.91
CA TRP A 244 -3.22 18.23 3.74
C TRP A 244 -2.08 18.84 2.91
N LEU A 245 -1.76 18.28 1.74
CA LEU A 245 -0.77 18.84 0.82
C LEU A 245 -1.17 20.24 0.32
N HIS A 246 -2.46 20.48 0.02
CA HIS A 246 -2.94 21.82 -0.33
C HIS A 246 -2.71 22.84 0.80
N HIS A 247 -2.96 22.43 2.05
CA HIS A 247 -2.73 23.31 3.19
C HIS A 247 -1.24 23.57 3.44
N LEU A 248 -0.35 22.70 2.95
CA LEU A 248 1.09 22.87 3.05
C LEU A 248 1.67 23.89 2.07
N CYS A 249 0.98 24.22 0.98
CA CYS A 249 1.50 25.10 -0.07
C CYS A 249 2.07 26.41 0.50
N LYS A 250 1.37 27.02 1.46
CA LYS A 250 1.83 28.26 2.12
C LYS A 250 3.15 28.07 2.87
N VAL A 251 3.23 27.06 3.73
CA VAL A 251 4.43 26.79 4.55
C VAL A 251 5.61 26.41 3.66
N ALA A 252 5.38 25.59 2.63
CA ALA A 252 6.43 25.20 1.70
C ALA A 252 7.06 26.42 0.99
N ARG A 253 6.25 27.40 0.59
CA ARG A 253 6.73 28.64 -0.05
C ARG A 253 7.46 29.58 0.91
N GLU A 254 6.98 29.69 2.15
CA GLU A 254 7.61 30.53 3.18
C GLU A 254 8.91 29.93 3.72
N ARG A 255 9.05 28.60 3.67
CA ARG A 255 10.15 27.83 4.27
C ARG A 255 10.68 26.75 3.31
N THR A 256 11.26 27.20 2.20
CA THR A 256 11.85 26.33 1.17
C THR A 256 13.05 25.51 1.69
N ASP A 257 13.66 25.95 2.79
CA ASP A 257 14.75 25.28 3.48
C ASP A 257 14.33 23.98 4.20
N VAL A 258 13.06 23.87 4.61
CA VAL A 258 12.59 22.78 5.47
C VAL A 258 12.27 21.52 4.68
N VAL A 259 11.65 21.67 3.51
CA VAL A 259 11.41 20.56 2.58
C VAL A 259 11.90 20.97 1.19
N PRO A 260 13.18 20.73 0.87
CA PRO A 260 13.77 21.11 -0.40
C PRO A 260 12.98 20.55 -1.58
N GLY A 261 12.62 21.41 -2.54
CA GLY A 261 11.88 21.04 -3.74
C GLY A 261 10.36 20.89 -3.59
N LEU A 262 9.81 20.92 -2.36
CA LEU A 262 8.36 20.79 -2.14
C LEU A 262 7.60 22.03 -2.62
N ALA A 263 8.16 23.23 -2.43
CA ALA A 263 7.53 24.47 -2.87
C ALA A 263 7.33 24.48 -4.39
N GLU A 264 8.35 24.04 -5.12
CA GLU A 264 8.34 23.91 -6.58
C GLU A 264 7.37 22.83 -7.04
N ALA A 265 7.25 21.72 -6.29
CA ALA A 265 6.32 20.64 -6.58
C ALA A 265 4.86 21.04 -6.35
N LEU A 266 4.58 21.85 -5.33
CA LEU A 266 3.26 22.34 -4.95
C LEU A 266 2.92 23.72 -5.59
N ARG A 267 3.60 24.09 -6.67
CA ARG A 267 3.27 25.32 -7.40
C ARG A 267 1.86 25.21 -7.98
N ASP A 268 0.95 26.03 -7.46
CA ASP A 268 -0.41 26.20 -7.95
C ASP A 268 -0.59 27.54 -8.68
N ASP A 269 0.42 28.43 -8.63
CA ASP A 269 0.28 29.81 -9.03
C ASP A 269 0.75 30.05 -10.48
N ALA A 270 -0.16 30.60 -11.28
CA ALA A 270 0.05 31.03 -12.65
C ALA A 270 1.23 32.02 -12.84
N GLU A 271 1.70 32.69 -11.78
CA GLU A 271 2.82 33.65 -11.84
C GLU A 271 4.22 32.99 -11.94
N MET A 272 4.37 31.75 -11.47
CA MET A 272 5.66 31.02 -11.46
C MET A 272 5.63 29.77 -12.35
N ALA A 273 4.48 29.47 -12.94
CA ALA A 273 4.32 28.41 -13.90
C ALA A 273 4.88 28.87 -15.25
N ALA A 274 5.62 27.99 -15.95
CA ALA A 274 6.11 28.30 -17.29
C ALA A 274 4.95 28.54 -18.28
N ARG A 275 3.73 28.11 -17.93
CA ARG A 275 2.46 28.38 -18.60
C ARG A 275 1.35 28.58 -17.57
N PRO A 276 0.35 29.46 -17.82
CA PRO A 276 -0.75 29.76 -16.89
C PRO A 276 -1.57 28.54 -16.40
N ASP A 277 -1.46 27.39 -17.07
CA ASP A 277 -2.22 26.16 -16.83
C ASP A 277 -1.35 24.96 -16.39
N ASP A 278 -0.10 25.17 -15.95
CA ASP A 278 0.75 24.05 -15.51
C ASP A 278 0.33 23.57 -14.09
N PRO A 279 -0.29 22.39 -13.94
CA PRO A 279 -0.83 21.96 -12.65
C PRO A 279 0.29 21.56 -11.68
N GLY A 280 0.15 21.93 -10.41
CA GLY A 280 1.02 21.43 -9.34
C GLY A 280 0.78 19.95 -9.02
N LEU A 281 1.71 19.35 -8.25
CA LEU A 281 1.63 17.97 -7.75
C LEU A 281 0.28 17.67 -7.08
N ALA A 282 -0.21 18.58 -6.22
CA ALA A 282 -1.46 18.42 -5.50
C ALA A 282 -2.66 18.30 -6.46
N GLN A 283 -2.66 19.04 -7.56
CA GLN A 283 -3.71 19.00 -8.57
C GLN A 283 -3.70 17.68 -9.36
N PHE A 284 -2.53 17.17 -9.75
CA PHE A 284 -2.44 15.85 -10.39
C PHE A 284 -2.94 14.73 -9.47
N LEU A 285 -2.56 14.78 -8.19
CA LEU A 285 -3.03 13.82 -7.18
C LEU A 285 -4.54 13.95 -6.95
N ASP A 286 -5.11 15.14 -7.02
CA ASP A 286 -6.56 15.35 -6.91
C ASP A 286 -7.35 14.77 -8.09
N ARG A 287 -6.80 14.82 -9.31
CA ARG A 287 -7.40 14.14 -10.48
C ARG A 287 -7.45 12.62 -10.26
N LEU A 288 -6.34 12.03 -9.80
CA LEU A 288 -6.28 10.59 -9.47
C LEU A 288 -7.19 10.21 -8.30
N LYS A 289 -7.29 11.07 -7.28
CA LYS A 289 -8.26 10.93 -6.17
C LYS A 289 -9.68 10.96 -6.70
N GLY A 290 -9.99 11.84 -7.64
CA GLY A 290 -11.28 11.90 -8.33
C GLY A 290 -11.65 10.55 -8.94
N GLU A 291 -10.73 9.93 -9.67
CA GLU A 291 -10.93 8.60 -10.24
C GLU A 291 -11.10 7.51 -9.17
N ARG A 292 -10.28 7.54 -8.11
CA ARG A 292 -10.43 6.63 -6.97
C ARG A 292 -11.81 6.72 -6.32
N ASN A 293 -12.34 7.94 -6.18
CA ASN A 293 -13.67 8.18 -5.62
C ASN A 293 -14.76 7.68 -6.58
N ARG A 294 -14.67 7.95 -7.89
CA ARG A 294 -15.59 7.39 -8.91
C ARG A 294 -15.70 5.87 -8.78
N THR A 295 -14.55 5.19 -8.79
CA THR A 295 -14.46 3.74 -8.63
C THR A 295 -15.06 3.25 -7.31
N SER A 296 -14.82 3.96 -6.20
CA SER A 296 -15.35 3.60 -4.88
C SER A 296 -16.86 3.83 -4.75
N HIS A 297 -17.43 4.74 -5.56
CA HIS A 297 -18.86 5.06 -5.60
C HIS A 297 -19.62 4.30 -6.69
N GLY A 298 -19.03 3.23 -7.26
CA GLY A 298 -19.72 2.28 -8.14
C GLY A 298 -19.47 2.50 -9.64
N ASP A 299 -18.76 3.56 -10.02
CA ASP A 299 -18.28 3.80 -11.39
C ASP A 299 -16.93 3.12 -11.64
N LYS A 300 -16.81 1.86 -11.23
CA LYS A 300 -15.61 1.05 -11.47
C LYS A 300 -15.68 0.45 -12.87
N PRO A 301 -14.57 0.42 -13.64
CA PRO A 301 -14.58 -0.20 -14.97
C PRO A 301 -15.05 -1.65 -14.93
N ARG A 302 -16.09 -1.95 -15.70
CA ARG A 302 -16.78 -3.25 -15.71
C ARG A 302 -16.11 -4.23 -16.66
N THR A 303 -15.51 -3.75 -17.74
CA THR A 303 -14.82 -4.59 -18.74
C THR A 303 -13.31 -4.34 -18.77
N GLN A 304 -12.55 -5.14 -19.52
CA GLN A 304 -11.11 -4.93 -19.68
C GLN A 304 -10.81 -3.73 -20.58
N GLU A 305 -11.65 -3.49 -21.58
CA GLU A 305 -11.55 -2.38 -22.52
C GLU A 305 -11.80 -1.05 -21.82
N GLU A 306 -12.85 -0.99 -20.98
CA GLU A 306 -13.13 0.18 -20.16
C GLU A 306 -11.98 0.47 -19.20
N ALA A 307 -11.43 -0.56 -18.55
CA ALA A 307 -10.26 -0.40 -17.69
C ALA A 307 -9.03 0.08 -18.46
N ALA A 308 -8.80 -0.42 -19.67
CA ALA A 308 -7.69 -0.01 -20.52
C ALA A 308 -7.81 1.46 -20.94
N LEU A 309 -9.02 1.93 -21.26
CA LEU A 309 -9.30 3.34 -21.54
C LEU A 309 -9.03 4.22 -20.32
N ARG A 310 -9.52 3.83 -19.12
CA ARG A 310 -9.26 4.56 -17.87
C ARG A 310 -7.75 4.59 -17.54
N VAL A 311 -7.02 3.50 -17.78
CA VAL A 311 -5.56 3.50 -17.61
C VAL A 311 -4.89 4.47 -18.57
N ALA A 312 -5.27 4.48 -19.86
CA ALA A 312 -4.71 5.39 -20.84
C ALA A 312 -4.97 6.87 -20.48
N GLU A 313 -6.18 7.18 -20.00
CA GLU A 313 -6.58 8.52 -19.55
C GLU A 313 -5.75 9.01 -18.35
N HIS A 314 -5.57 8.17 -17.33
CA HIS A 314 -4.95 8.59 -16.06
C HIS A 314 -3.44 8.35 -15.99
N ARG A 315 -2.85 7.61 -16.93
CA ARG A 315 -1.41 7.31 -16.94
C ARG A 315 -0.56 8.57 -17.02
N LEU A 316 -0.88 9.48 -17.95
CA LEU A 316 -0.13 10.73 -18.10
C LEU A 316 -0.21 11.57 -16.81
N THR A 317 -1.38 11.60 -16.16
CA THR A 317 -1.57 12.30 -14.88
C THR A 317 -0.64 11.73 -13.80
N LEU A 318 -0.48 10.41 -13.72
CA LEU A 318 0.47 9.78 -12.79
C LEU A 318 1.92 10.11 -13.15
N GLU A 319 2.30 10.05 -14.43
CA GLU A 319 3.65 10.38 -14.89
C GLU A 319 4.02 11.84 -14.57
N GLN A 320 3.07 12.76 -14.73
CA GLN A 320 3.23 14.17 -14.34
C GLN A 320 3.35 14.34 -12.83
N ALA A 321 2.51 13.65 -12.04
CA ALA A 321 2.64 13.66 -10.58
C ALA A 321 4.02 13.15 -10.11
N LEU A 322 4.52 12.07 -10.72
CA LEU A 322 5.87 11.55 -10.42
C LEU A 322 6.95 12.57 -10.81
N THR A 323 6.83 13.20 -11.97
CA THR A 323 7.76 14.25 -12.41
C THR A 323 7.76 15.44 -11.44
N SER A 324 6.60 15.91 -10.99
CA SER A 324 6.53 16.98 -9.98
C SER A 324 7.11 16.56 -8.63
N ALA A 325 7.03 15.27 -8.28
CA ALA A 325 7.56 14.72 -7.04
C ALA A 325 9.04 14.31 -7.12
N GLN A 326 9.77 14.67 -8.18
CA GLN A 326 11.17 14.31 -8.38
C GLN A 326 12.09 14.75 -7.23
N PHE A 327 11.72 15.78 -6.45
CA PHE A 327 12.48 16.20 -5.28
C PHE A 327 12.68 15.09 -4.23
N LEU A 328 11.77 14.10 -4.17
CA LEU A 328 11.91 12.95 -3.29
C LEU A 328 13.17 12.12 -3.57
N THR A 329 13.73 12.16 -4.78
CA THR A 329 14.99 11.47 -5.08
C THR A 329 16.19 12.09 -4.37
N GLY A 330 16.08 13.35 -3.92
CA GLY A 330 17.08 14.04 -3.11
C GLY A 330 16.90 13.86 -1.61
N LEU A 331 15.88 13.12 -1.18
CA LEU A 331 15.51 12.90 0.22
C LEU A 331 15.42 11.40 0.52
N PRO A 332 16.54 10.67 0.50
CA PRO A 332 16.51 9.22 0.58
C PRO A 332 15.99 8.75 1.94
N TRP A 333 15.12 7.74 1.90
CA TRP A 333 14.63 7.07 3.10
C TRP A 333 15.63 6.01 3.56
N LEU A 334 15.83 5.92 4.87
CA LEU A 334 16.76 5.00 5.52
C LEU A 334 16.02 4.23 6.61
N LEU A 335 16.26 2.93 6.72
CA LEU A 335 15.89 2.13 7.90
C LEU A 335 17.16 1.86 8.70
N THR A 336 17.26 2.46 9.88
CA THR A 336 18.43 2.26 10.74
C THR A 336 18.47 0.84 11.28
N VAL A 337 19.66 0.24 11.23
CA VAL A 337 19.94 -1.12 11.72
C VAL A 337 20.72 -1.06 13.02
N SER A 338 21.73 -0.20 13.08
CA SER A 338 22.52 0.01 14.30
C SER A 338 23.12 1.41 14.35
N CYS A 339 23.19 1.99 15.55
CA CYS A 339 23.92 3.23 15.84
C CYS A 339 24.97 2.99 16.96
N ALA A 340 26.25 3.24 16.67
CA ALA A 340 27.35 3.02 17.61
C ALA A 340 28.17 4.29 17.83
N TYR A 341 28.40 4.67 19.09
CA TYR A 341 29.22 5.83 19.43
C TYR A 341 30.71 5.57 19.17
N GLN A 342 31.32 6.44 18.37
CA GLN A 342 32.73 6.43 18.01
C GLN A 342 33.51 7.41 18.89
N ARG A 343 34.09 6.90 19.99
CA ARG A 343 34.80 7.72 20.99
C ARG A 343 35.90 8.61 20.42
N ARG A 344 36.62 8.15 19.39
CA ARG A 344 37.73 8.89 18.79
C ARG A 344 37.27 10.15 18.06
N THR A 345 36.15 10.06 17.34
CA THR A 345 35.62 11.17 16.53
C THR A 345 34.56 11.97 17.27
N GLY A 346 34.02 11.43 18.36
CA GLY A 346 32.89 12.03 19.07
C GLY A 346 31.58 11.95 18.29
N THR A 347 31.52 11.11 17.26
CA THR A 347 30.36 10.94 16.37
C THR A 347 29.73 9.57 16.56
N PHE A 348 28.63 9.31 15.86
CA PHE A 348 27.97 8.02 15.82
C PHE A 348 28.10 7.41 14.43
N GLU A 349 28.59 6.18 14.37
CA GLU A 349 28.56 5.37 13.15
C GLU A 349 27.18 4.72 13.04
N VAL A 350 26.51 4.95 11.90
CA VAL A 350 25.17 4.46 11.62
C VAL A 350 25.23 3.51 10.44
N VAL A 351 24.64 2.34 10.63
CA VAL A 351 24.37 1.38 9.57
C VAL A 351 22.87 1.42 9.28
N ALA A 352 22.51 1.59 8.02
CA ALA A 352 21.12 1.69 7.61
C ALA A 352 20.88 1.01 6.25
N ASP A 353 19.68 0.50 6.05
CA ASP A 353 19.20 0.00 4.77
C ASP A 353 18.59 1.17 3.96
N HIS A 354 19.01 1.33 2.72
CA HIS A 354 18.59 2.39 1.81
C HIS A 354 17.23 2.07 1.20
N LEU A 355 16.15 2.60 1.78
CA LEU A 355 14.76 2.32 1.40
C LEU A 355 14.33 3.04 0.12
N MET A 356 15.11 2.89 -0.95
CA MET A 356 14.88 3.51 -2.25
C MET A 356 14.80 2.44 -3.33
N GLY A 357 14.04 2.72 -4.40
CA GLY A 357 13.86 1.80 -5.51
C GLY A 357 12.85 0.68 -5.24
N ASP A 358 12.52 -0.08 -6.29
CA ASP A 358 11.47 -1.10 -6.27
C ASP A 358 11.91 -2.47 -5.70
N HIS A 359 13.21 -2.67 -5.49
CA HIS A 359 13.76 -3.92 -4.97
C HIS A 359 13.53 -4.04 -3.45
N PRO A 360 13.12 -5.22 -2.94
CA PRO A 360 12.90 -5.43 -1.51
C PRO A 360 14.18 -5.69 -0.71
N ASP A 361 15.26 -6.11 -1.38
CA ASP A 361 16.58 -6.21 -0.76
C ASP A 361 17.30 -4.88 -0.98
N PHE A 362 17.43 -4.12 0.11
CA PHE A 362 17.97 -2.76 0.10
C PHE A 362 19.50 -2.76 0.20
N ASP A 363 20.12 -1.81 -0.48
CA ASP A 363 21.54 -1.54 -0.31
C ASP A 363 21.81 -1.06 1.12
N ARG A 364 22.91 -1.53 1.69
CA ARG A 364 23.33 -1.12 3.04
C ARG A 364 24.30 0.05 2.95
N LEU A 365 24.00 1.10 3.71
CA LEU A 365 24.82 2.29 3.83
C LEU A 365 25.44 2.36 5.23
N THR A 366 26.65 2.90 5.30
CA THR A 366 27.31 3.25 6.55
C THR A 366 27.76 4.70 6.48
N PHE A 367 27.39 5.50 7.48
CA PHE A 367 27.74 6.92 7.54
C PHE A 367 27.91 7.37 8.99
N SER A 368 28.53 8.53 9.17
CA SER A 368 28.75 9.13 10.51
C SER A 368 27.80 10.30 10.71
N CYS A 369 27.19 10.41 11.89
CA CYS A 369 26.34 11.54 12.28
C CYS A 369 26.73 12.13 13.64
N PRO A 370 26.45 13.42 13.89
CA PRO A 370 26.84 14.09 15.15
C PRO A 370 25.90 13.76 16.32
N ALA A 371 24.69 13.29 16.05
CA ALA A 371 23.68 12.94 17.05
C ALA A 371 23.27 11.46 16.93
N PRO A 372 22.88 10.80 18.02
CA PRO A 372 22.42 9.42 17.96
C PRO A 372 21.12 9.29 17.19
N VAL A 373 20.94 8.15 16.53
CA VAL A 373 19.68 7.73 15.90
C VAL A 373 19.19 6.44 16.56
N ALA A 374 17.88 6.24 16.58
CA ALA A 374 17.28 5.02 17.10
C ALA A 374 17.42 3.90 16.07
N ASP A 375 17.57 2.67 16.54
CA ASP A 375 17.52 1.47 15.68
C ASP A 375 16.08 1.21 15.22
N ASP A 376 15.90 0.40 14.18
CA ASP A 376 14.60 -0.04 13.65
C ASP A 376 13.66 1.12 13.25
N THR A 377 14.20 2.31 13.03
CA THR A 377 13.43 3.53 12.80
C THR A 377 13.64 4.02 11.37
N VAL A 378 12.57 4.51 10.74
CA VAL A 378 12.65 5.08 9.40
C VAL A 378 13.03 6.55 9.50
N TYR A 379 14.10 6.93 8.79
CA TYR A 379 14.59 8.29 8.67
C TYR A 379 14.49 8.76 7.22
N VAL A 380 14.40 10.07 7.02
CA VAL A 380 14.76 10.73 5.77
C VAL A 380 16.12 11.41 5.96
N LEU A 381 17.04 11.22 5.02
CA LEU A 381 18.31 11.93 5.04
C LEU A 381 18.13 13.32 4.43
N SER A 382 18.07 14.34 5.27
CA SER A 382 18.04 15.74 4.84
C SER A 382 19.45 16.32 4.72
N PRO A 383 19.64 17.49 4.08
CA PRO A 383 20.93 18.19 4.09
C PRO A 383 21.45 18.51 5.50
N ALA A 384 20.58 18.65 6.50
CA ALA A 384 20.94 18.90 7.90
C ALA A 384 21.26 17.60 8.67
N GLY A 385 21.05 16.44 8.08
CA GLY A 385 21.23 15.13 8.70
C GLY A 385 19.96 14.27 8.72
N PRO A 386 20.00 13.11 9.38
CA PRO A 386 18.87 12.19 9.44
C PRO A 386 17.72 12.76 10.29
N VAL A 387 16.53 12.78 9.71
CA VAL A 387 15.28 13.21 10.36
C VAL A 387 14.35 12.01 10.51
N ALA A 388 13.93 11.71 11.73
CA ALA A 388 13.02 10.60 11.99
C ALA A 388 11.67 10.85 11.31
N LEU A 389 11.12 9.84 10.65
CA LEU A 389 9.76 9.88 10.09
C LEU A 389 8.70 9.37 11.07
N SER A 390 9.08 8.92 12.28
CA SER A 390 8.15 8.67 13.37
C SER A 390 7.46 9.98 13.81
N PRO A 391 6.15 9.98 14.13
CA PRO A 391 5.24 8.81 14.15
C PRO A 391 4.65 8.41 12.80
N PHE A 392 4.94 9.16 11.74
CA PHE A 392 4.24 9.04 10.46
C PHE A 392 4.58 7.79 9.66
N VAL A 393 5.79 7.24 9.83
CA VAL A 393 6.25 6.03 9.13
C VAL A 393 6.92 5.07 10.11
N ALA A 394 6.63 3.78 9.96
CA ALA A 394 7.26 2.71 10.74
C ALA A 394 7.51 1.46 9.88
N SER A 395 8.52 0.67 10.25
CA SER A 395 8.79 -0.66 9.68
C SER A 395 8.27 -1.73 10.63
N LEU A 396 7.12 -2.34 10.31
CA LEU A 396 6.41 -3.24 11.22
C LEU A 396 6.23 -4.64 10.63
N TYR A 397 6.23 -5.66 11.49
CA TYR A 397 5.89 -7.01 11.06
C TYR A 397 4.40 -7.15 10.77
N CYS A 398 4.05 -7.51 9.54
CA CYS A 398 2.69 -7.75 9.11
C CYS A 398 2.38 -9.25 9.19
N ALA A 399 1.61 -9.68 10.19
CA ALA A 399 1.24 -11.08 10.39
C ALA A 399 0.44 -11.69 9.20
N GLN A 400 -0.25 -10.85 8.42
CA GLN A 400 -0.97 -11.30 7.23
C GLN A 400 -0.02 -11.59 6.05
N CYS A 401 1.06 -10.84 5.95
CA CYS A 401 2.06 -10.99 4.88
C CYS A 401 3.21 -11.91 5.27
N GLY A 402 3.42 -12.15 6.57
CA GLY A 402 4.51 -12.97 7.09
C GLY A 402 5.89 -12.28 7.02
N ARG A 403 5.94 -10.97 6.82
CA ARG A 403 7.18 -10.19 6.63
C ARG A 403 7.07 -8.78 7.20
N ARG A 404 8.20 -8.08 7.34
CA ARG A 404 8.22 -6.65 7.66
C ARG A 404 7.73 -5.83 6.47
N GLU A 405 6.95 -4.81 6.75
CA GLU A 405 6.43 -3.87 5.76
C GLU A 405 6.64 -2.43 6.24
N ILE A 406 6.94 -1.54 5.29
CA ILE A 406 6.93 -0.10 5.54
C ILE A 406 5.48 0.35 5.57
N CYS A 407 5.12 1.04 6.65
CA CYS A 407 3.75 1.43 6.94
C CYS A 407 3.69 2.93 7.25
N HIS A 408 2.55 3.56 6.97
CA HIS A 408 2.27 4.92 7.37
C HIS A 408 1.22 4.98 8.48
N ALA A 409 1.23 6.04 9.28
CA ALA A 409 0.22 6.27 10.30
C ALA A 409 -1.17 6.30 9.64
N ASN A 410 -2.07 5.45 10.16
CA ASN A 410 -3.42 5.32 9.61
C ASN A 410 -4.43 6.05 10.48
N ASN A 411 -4.52 5.65 11.74
CA ASN A 411 -5.45 6.26 12.67
C ASN A 411 -4.87 6.23 14.08
N ALA A 412 -5.16 7.28 14.85
CA ALA A 412 -5.10 7.19 16.30
C ALA A 412 -6.27 6.34 16.81
N GLY A 413 -6.09 5.84 18.01
CA GLY A 413 -6.97 5.07 18.83
C GLY A 413 -8.20 5.85 19.22
N ARG A 414 -9.31 5.11 19.24
CA ARG A 414 -10.62 5.54 19.71
C ARG A 414 -11.18 4.43 20.59
N ARG A 415 -12.22 4.73 21.38
CA ARG A 415 -12.88 3.80 22.31
C ARG A 415 -13.00 2.34 21.83
N ASN A 416 -13.25 2.12 20.53
CA ASN A 416 -13.46 0.78 19.95
C ASN A 416 -12.51 0.44 18.79
N ARG A 417 -11.43 1.20 18.58
CA ARG A 417 -10.47 0.95 17.50
C ARG A 417 -9.08 1.32 17.99
N PRO A 418 -8.12 0.37 18.06
CA PRO A 418 -6.75 0.70 18.46
C PRO A 418 -6.11 1.63 17.42
N ALA A 419 -5.13 2.41 17.88
CA ALA A 419 -4.22 3.10 16.98
C ALA A 419 -3.56 2.08 16.05
N ALA A 420 -3.31 2.47 14.81
CA ALA A 420 -2.77 1.55 13.82
C ALA A 420 -1.99 2.26 12.73
N TYR A 421 -1.05 1.51 12.19
CA TYR A 421 -0.39 1.79 10.93
C TYR A 421 -1.10 1.06 9.78
N LYS A 422 -0.96 1.57 8.55
CA LYS A 422 -1.38 0.90 7.31
C LYS A 422 -0.14 0.66 6.45
N SER A 423 0.04 -0.58 6.01
CA SER A 423 1.12 -0.95 5.09
C SER A 423 0.93 -0.24 3.76
N PHE A 424 2.00 0.38 3.26
CA PHE A 424 2.00 0.98 1.92
C PHE A 424 1.78 -0.06 0.83
N GLY A 425 2.41 -1.23 0.94
CA GLY A 425 2.47 -2.18 -0.17
C GLY A 425 1.35 -3.20 -0.24
N ARG A 426 0.51 -3.33 0.80
CA ARG A 426 -0.62 -4.28 0.83
C ARG A 426 -1.89 -3.69 1.44
N GLY A 427 -1.84 -2.46 1.95
CA GLY A 427 -2.97 -1.81 2.61
C GLY A 427 -3.43 -2.47 3.92
N HIS A 428 -2.70 -3.46 4.44
CA HIS A 428 -3.04 -4.13 5.69
C HIS A 428 -2.87 -3.18 6.87
N VAL A 429 -3.84 -3.21 7.78
CA VAL A 429 -3.85 -2.39 9.00
C VAL A 429 -3.22 -3.19 10.15
N ILE A 430 -2.18 -2.63 10.76
CA ILE A 430 -1.39 -3.22 11.84
C ILE A 430 -1.65 -2.41 13.12
N PRO A 431 -2.35 -2.98 14.13
CA PRO A 431 -2.55 -2.32 15.41
C PRO A 431 -1.22 -2.00 16.10
N TYR A 432 -1.09 -0.78 16.61
CA TYR A 432 0.10 -0.31 17.30
C TYR A 432 -0.30 0.69 18.39
N PRO A 433 -0.60 0.25 19.62
CA PRO A 433 -1.19 1.10 20.66
C PRO A 433 -0.35 2.33 21.04
N GLU A 434 0.98 2.24 20.99
CA GLU A 434 1.90 3.32 21.36
C GLU A 434 1.81 4.53 20.41
N LEU A 435 1.32 4.33 19.18
CA LEU A 435 1.11 5.40 18.21
C LEU A 435 0.14 6.48 18.74
N ASP A 436 -0.73 6.15 19.69
CA ASP A 436 -1.63 7.12 20.32
C ASP A 436 -0.90 8.24 21.03
N GLU A 437 0.13 7.89 21.80
CA GLU A 437 0.90 8.87 22.57
C GLU A 437 1.74 9.73 21.63
N GLU A 438 2.34 9.12 20.61
CA GLU A 438 3.15 9.85 19.62
C GLU A 438 2.30 10.82 18.77
N ILE A 439 1.11 10.39 18.31
CA ILE A 439 0.18 11.30 17.60
C ILE A 439 -0.34 12.39 18.54
N ALA A 440 -0.59 12.08 19.81
CA ALA A 440 -1.05 13.06 20.79
C ALA A 440 0.03 14.11 21.13
N ALA A 441 1.31 13.78 20.94
CA ALA A 441 2.45 14.67 21.11
C ALA A 441 2.62 15.68 19.95
N LEU A 442 1.95 15.48 18.81
CA LEU A 442 1.96 16.46 17.71
C LEU A 442 1.27 17.77 18.15
N PRO A 443 1.70 18.94 17.61
CA PRO A 443 1.18 20.25 17.98
C PRO A 443 -0.35 20.37 17.95
N GLY A 444 -0.86 21.29 18.79
CA GLY A 444 -2.28 21.70 18.85
C GLY A 444 -3.07 21.18 20.06
N PRO A 445 -4.33 21.62 20.24
CA PRO A 445 -5.16 21.27 21.40
C PRO A 445 -5.51 19.78 21.37
N ARG A 446 -5.22 19.01 22.45
CA ARG A 446 -5.52 17.58 22.50
C ARG A 446 -6.97 17.33 22.04
N PRO A 447 -7.20 16.38 21.11
CA PRO A 447 -8.55 16.10 20.64
C PRO A 447 -9.43 15.77 21.85
N SER A 448 -10.46 16.58 22.06
CA SER A 448 -11.34 16.44 23.22
C SER A 448 -11.89 15.01 23.25
N PRO A 449 -11.81 14.29 24.39
CA PRO A 449 -12.50 13.02 24.51
C PRO A 449 -13.97 13.28 24.22
N ARG A 450 -14.48 12.77 23.09
CA ARG A 450 -15.89 12.94 22.72
C ARG A 450 -16.74 12.52 23.93
N PRO A 451 -17.71 13.36 24.38
CA PRO A 451 -18.47 13.09 25.58
C PRO A 451 -19.05 11.69 25.50
N GLY A 452 -18.70 10.87 26.48
CA GLY A 452 -19.20 9.51 26.56
C GLY A 452 -20.72 9.57 26.56
N ARG A 453 -21.33 9.00 25.53
CA ARG A 453 -22.76 8.70 25.54
C ARG A 453 -22.98 7.85 26.78
N ARG A 454 -23.57 8.45 27.82
CA ARG A 454 -24.07 7.70 28.99
C ARG A 454 -25.03 6.68 28.39
N THR A 455 -24.69 5.40 28.51
CA THR A 455 -25.65 4.33 28.26
C THR A 455 -26.80 4.53 29.25
N PRO A 456 -28.06 4.54 28.78
CA PRO A 456 -29.22 4.59 29.68
C PRO A 456 -29.28 3.36 30.58
#